data_AF-A0A9N9R7U8-F1
#
_entry.id   AF-A0A9N9R7U8-F1
#
_cell.length_a   1.000
_cell.length_b   1.000
_cell.length_c   1.000
_cell.angle_alpha   90.00
_cell.angle_beta   90.00
_cell.angle_gamma   90.00
#
_symmetry.space_group_name_H-M   'P 1'
#
loop_
_entity.id
_entity.type
_entity.pdbx_description
1 polymer ?
#
loop_
_entity_poly.entity_id
_entity_poly.type
_entity_poly.pdbx_seq_one_letter_code
_entity_poly.pdbx_strand_id
1 'polypeptide(L)'
;MGKLKHRFELLTIFLPGMAYAMLAEVPPIVGLYMAFFPVLVYVIFGTSPHVSMGTFAVACLMAGKVVTQHATMRFDNVGVVNGTINEDVSVTSMNGHTPLEVLSIVCLAVGIFQVLMWILRLGAVSTLLSEPLVSGFTTAASLHVLGSQLKDLFGIKLPKLPSNYKVVLTVYEIFKNIMNLNVAAVTISIISCVIITLNNELLKPWVSKRSRVPVPIELMAIVIGTLVSRFWGLKEQFGIKLVGSIPTG
;
A
#
# COMPACT_ATOMS: atom_id res chain seq x y z
N MET A 1 -4.21 -3.65 32.23
CA MET A 1 -3.32 -4.42 31.31
C MET A 1 -3.79 -4.40 29.85
N GLY A 2 -5.08 -4.63 29.55
CA GLY A 2 -5.58 -4.68 28.16
C GLY A 2 -5.39 -3.39 27.34
N LYS A 3 -5.52 -2.21 27.98
CA LYS A 3 -5.32 -0.92 27.30
C LYS A 3 -3.89 -0.68 26.79
N LEU A 4 -2.87 -1.26 27.43
CA LEU A 4 -1.47 -1.11 26.98
C LEU A 4 -1.18 -2.02 25.79
N LYS A 5 -1.74 -3.24 25.79
CA LYS A 5 -1.65 -4.20 24.68
C LYS A 5 -2.24 -3.62 23.39
N HIS A 6 -3.41 -2.98 23.50
CA HIS A 6 -4.09 -2.38 22.37
C HIS A 6 -3.34 -1.16 21.79
N ARG A 7 -2.65 -0.37 22.64
CA ARG A 7 -1.83 0.76 22.19
C ARG A 7 -0.59 0.32 21.38
N PHE A 8 0.01 -0.81 21.71
CA PHE A 8 1.12 -1.37 20.92
C PHE A 8 0.65 -1.97 19.60
N GLU A 9 -0.54 -2.60 19.57
CA GLU A 9 -1.16 -3.08 18.33
C GLU A 9 -1.51 -1.93 17.38
N LEU A 10 -1.92 -0.77 17.90
CA LEU A 10 -2.14 0.43 17.09
C LEU A 10 -0.85 0.91 16.40
N LEU A 11 0.29 0.90 17.10
CA LEU A 11 1.60 1.25 16.52
C LEU A 11 2.00 0.32 15.37
N THR A 12 1.66 -0.96 15.45
CA THR A 12 1.95 -1.91 14.37
C THR A 12 1.15 -1.64 13.10
N ILE A 13 -0.02 -0.97 13.17
CA ILE A 13 -0.87 -0.68 11.99
C ILE A 13 -0.27 0.42 11.09
N PHE A 14 0.56 1.32 11.61
CA PHE A 14 1.16 2.41 10.82
C PHE A 14 2.15 1.91 9.75
N LEU A 15 2.82 0.80 10.02
CA LEU A 15 3.85 0.22 9.15
C LEU A 15 3.28 -0.38 7.85
N PRO A 16 2.27 -1.27 7.88
CA PRO A 16 1.64 -1.74 6.65
C PRO A 16 0.92 -0.61 5.91
N GLY A 17 0.49 0.45 6.61
CA GLY A 17 -0.07 1.66 5.99
C GLY A 17 0.84 2.27 4.91
N MET A 18 2.15 2.32 5.13
CA MET A 18 3.12 2.81 4.13
C MET A 18 3.18 1.92 2.89
N ALA A 19 3.17 0.60 3.06
CA ALA A 19 3.16 -0.35 1.96
C ALA A 19 1.86 -0.27 1.15
N TYR A 20 0.74 -0.04 1.82
CA TYR A 20 -0.56 0.14 1.17
C TYR A 20 -0.70 1.47 0.42
N ALA A 21 -0.04 2.54 0.89
CA ALA A 21 0.04 3.79 0.11
C ALA A 21 0.79 3.57 -1.22
N MET A 22 1.85 2.76 -1.22
CA MET A 22 2.55 2.39 -2.46
C MET A 22 1.65 1.58 -3.40
N LEU A 23 0.76 0.73 -2.87
CA LEU A 23 -0.25 0.04 -3.69
C LEU A 23 -1.27 0.97 -4.33
N ALA A 24 -1.59 2.08 -3.66
CA ALA A 24 -2.45 3.13 -4.20
C ALA A 24 -1.71 4.08 -5.16
N GLU A 25 -0.44 3.78 -5.49
CA GLU A 25 0.41 4.57 -6.40
C GLU A 25 0.60 6.03 -5.92
N VAL A 26 0.62 6.21 -4.59
CA VAL A 26 0.89 7.49 -3.93
C VAL A 26 2.11 7.40 -3.01
N PRO A 27 2.72 8.54 -2.63
CA PRO A 27 3.86 8.54 -1.72
C PRO A 27 3.58 7.80 -0.39
N PRO A 28 4.55 7.04 0.15
CA PRO A 28 4.40 6.24 1.39
C PRO A 28 3.93 7.04 2.61
N ILE A 29 4.25 8.33 2.68
CA ILE A 29 3.85 9.24 3.77
C ILE A 29 2.32 9.34 3.91
N VAL A 30 1.58 9.21 2.81
CA VAL A 30 0.10 9.21 2.83
C VAL A 30 -0.43 8.04 3.65
N GLY A 31 0.29 6.92 3.68
CA GLY A 31 -0.03 5.75 4.49
C GLY A 31 -0.01 6.05 5.99
N LEU A 32 0.93 6.89 6.44
CA LEU A 32 1.00 7.33 7.83
C LEU A 32 -0.19 8.25 8.17
N TYR A 33 -0.55 9.16 7.27
CA TYR A 33 -1.74 10.00 7.43
C TYR A 33 -3.04 9.18 7.48
N MET A 34 -3.16 8.17 6.61
CA MET A 34 -4.32 7.27 6.56
C MET A 34 -4.42 6.35 7.77
N ALA A 35 -3.33 6.08 8.48
CA ALA A 35 -3.35 5.35 9.74
C ALA A 35 -3.69 6.26 10.94
N PHE A 36 -3.28 7.53 10.92
CA PHE A 36 -3.47 8.47 12.03
C PHE A 36 -4.88 9.10 12.05
N PHE A 37 -5.27 9.77 10.97
CA PHE A 37 -6.47 10.62 10.97
C PHE A 37 -7.78 9.83 11.13
N PRO A 38 -8.01 8.69 10.45
CA PRO A 38 -9.24 7.93 10.62
C PRO A 38 -9.43 7.41 12.05
N VAL A 39 -8.35 7.05 12.75
CA VAL A 39 -8.42 6.65 14.16
C VAL A 39 -8.87 7.82 15.02
N LEU A 40 -8.32 9.02 14.81
CA LEU A 40 -8.72 10.23 15.53
C LEU A 40 -10.23 10.52 15.33
N VAL A 41 -10.70 10.45 14.09
CA VAL A 41 -12.12 10.64 13.76
C VAL A 41 -12.98 9.54 14.40
N TYR A 42 -12.52 8.29 14.39
CA TYR A 42 -13.23 7.16 15.00
C TYR A 42 -13.33 7.30 16.53
N VAL A 43 -12.35 7.91 17.21
CA VAL A 43 -12.47 8.17 18.66
C VAL A 43 -13.62 9.12 19.00
N ILE A 44 -13.91 10.09 18.11
CA ILE A 44 -14.98 11.08 18.35
C ILE A 44 -16.36 10.52 17.97
N PHE A 45 -16.45 9.81 16.84
CA PHE A 45 -17.74 9.38 16.26
C PHE A 45 -18.04 7.89 16.37
N GLY A 46 -17.08 7.09 16.84
CA GLY A 46 -17.17 5.63 16.89
C GLY A 46 -18.13 5.14 17.97
N THR A 47 -18.96 4.18 17.62
CA THR A 47 -19.96 3.57 18.52
C THR A 47 -19.43 2.32 19.24
N SER A 48 -18.37 1.67 18.73
CA SER A 48 -17.81 0.44 19.29
C SER A 48 -16.36 0.62 19.76
N PRO A 49 -16.05 0.39 21.04
CA PRO A 49 -14.70 0.58 21.58
C PRO A 49 -13.71 -0.53 21.20
N HIS A 50 -14.13 -1.56 20.48
CA HIS A 50 -13.31 -2.75 20.17
C HIS A 50 -12.92 -2.86 18.69
N VAL A 51 -13.45 -2.00 17.83
CA VAL A 51 -13.11 -2.00 16.40
C VAL A 51 -11.94 -1.06 16.17
N SER A 52 -10.86 -1.58 15.62
CA SER A 52 -9.74 -0.76 15.14
C SER A 52 -9.97 -0.46 13.67
N MET A 53 -10.09 0.82 13.33
CA MET A 53 -10.04 1.27 11.93
C MET A 53 -8.61 1.16 11.42
N GLY A 54 -8.45 0.58 10.23
CA GLY A 54 -7.16 0.37 9.61
C GLY A 54 -7.25 0.41 8.09
N THR A 55 -6.09 0.36 7.46
CA THR A 55 -5.91 0.40 6.01
C THR A 55 -6.20 -0.98 5.39
N PHE A 56 -6.96 -1.03 4.29
CA PHE A 56 -7.31 -2.28 3.61
C PHE A 56 -6.63 -2.40 2.24
N ALA A 57 -5.91 -3.51 2.02
CA ALA A 57 -5.08 -3.72 0.83
C ALA A 57 -5.87 -3.63 -0.49
N VAL A 58 -7.07 -4.22 -0.54
CA VAL A 58 -7.89 -4.25 -1.75
C VAL A 58 -8.43 -2.87 -2.09
N ALA A 59 -8.83 -2.09 -1.07
CA ALA A 59 -9.28 -0.71 -1.28
C ALA A 59 -8.15 0.16 -1.85
N CYS A 60 -6.92 -0.03 -1.36
CA CYS A 60 -5.74 0.66 -1.87
C CYS A 60 -5.43 0.26 -3.32
N LEU A 61 -5.57 -1.02 -3.68
CA LEU A 61 -5.42 -1.46 -5.08
C LEU A 61 -6.50 -0.88 -5.98
N MET A 62 -7.76 -0.86 -5.55
CA MET A 62 -8.86 -0.27 -6.32
C MET A 62 -8.65 1.23 -6.55
N ALA A 63 -8.29 1.96 -5.49
CA ALA A 63 -7.94 3.38 -5.58
C ALA A 63 -6.72 3.59 -6.50
N GLY A 64 -5.69 2.76 -6.36
CA GLY A 64 -4.50 2.79 -7.22
C GLY A 64 -4.83 2.59 -8.69
N LYS A 65 -5.80 1.74 -9.05
CA LYS A 65 -6.24 1.61 -10.45
C LYS A 65 -6.82 2.91 -11.00
N VAL A 66 -7.69 3.58 -10.23
CA VAL A 66 -8.26 4.88 -10.62
C VAL A 66 -7.17 5.93 -10.75
N VAL A 67 -6.23 5.97 -9.80
CA VAL A 67 -5.06 6.86 -9.84
C VAL A 67 -4.22 6.59 -11.09
N THR A 68 -3.87 5.35 -11.42
CA THR A 68 -3.08 5.07 -12.64
C THR A 68 -3.80 5.40 -13.94
N GLN A 69 -5.13 5.40 -13.94
CA GLN A 69 -5.94 5.69 -15.12
C GLN A 69 -6.15 7.19 -15.33
N HIS A 70 -6.25 7.97 -14.25
CA HIS A 70 -6.60 9.39 -14.31
C HIS A 70 -5.47 10.34 -13.91
N ALA A 71 -4.42 9.86 -13.23
CA ALA A 71 -3.26 10.68 -12.90
C ALA A 71 -2.32 10.73 -14.10
N THR A 72 -2.31 11.86 -14.77
CA THR A 72 -1.28 12.25 -15.71
C THR A 72 -0.14 12.87 -14.91
N MET A 73 1.01 12.18 -14.83
CA MET A 73 2.19 12.72 -14.17
C MET A 73 2.52 14.09 -14.76
N ARG A 74 2.46 15.15 -13.94
CA ARG A 74 3.01 16.46 -14.29
C ARG A 74 4.51 16.28 -14.50
N PHE A 75 4.94 16.31 -15.74
CA PHE A 75 6.31 16.70 -16.02
C PHE A 75 6.34 18.23 -15.91
N ASP A 76 6.68 18.74 -14.72
CA ASP A 76 7.12 20.14 -14.59
C ASP A 76 8.50 20.27 -15.25
N ASN A 77 8.53 20.17 -16.58
CA ASN A 77 9.52 20.86 -17.38
C ASN A 77 8.97 22.26 -17.64
N VAL A 78 8.84 23.07 -16.59
CA VAL A 78 8.91 24.53 -16.76
C VAL A 78 10.39 24.84 -17.01
N GLY A 79 10.87 24.41 -18.19
CA GLY A 79 12.05 25.01 -18.78
C GLY A 79 11.68 26.45 -19.03
N VAL A 80 12.40 27.37 -18.40
CA VAL A 80 12.38 28.78 -18.76
C VAL A 80 12.65 28.85 -20.27
N VAL A 81 11.61 29.13 -21.05
CA VAL A 81 11.70 29.35 -22.49
C VAL A 81 12.43 30.67 -22.66
N ASN A 82 13.76 30.61 -22.72
CA ASN A 82 14.56 31.72 -23.19
C ASN A 82 14.36 31.77 -24.70
N GLY A 83 13.65 32.81 -25.17
CA GLY A 83 13.07 32.86 -26.50
C GLY A 83 14.08 32.64 -27.64
N THR A 84 13.71 31.79 -28.58
CA THR A 84 13.55 32.13 -30.00
C THR A 84 12.71 31.04 -30.66
N ILE A 85 11.82 31.49 -31.53
CA ILE A 85 10.75 30.76 -32.21
C ILE A 85 11.37 29.69 -33.13
N ASN A 86 10.80 28.47 -33.15
CA ASN A 86 10.67 27.53 -34.30
C ASN A 86 10.69 26.07 -33.83
N GLU A 87 9.52 25.54 -33.47
CA GLU A 87 9.05 24.16 -33.71
C GLU A 87 7.69 24.03 -33.00
N ASP A 88 6.78 23.25 -33.57
CA ASP A 88 5.41 23.08 -33.10
C ASP A 88 5.37 22.62 -31.63
N VAL A 89 5.33 23.60 -30.73
CA VAL A 89 5.04 23.39 -29.32
C VAL A 89 3.58 23.00 -29.25
N SER A 90 3.34 21.69 -29.37
CA SER A 90 2.15 21.06 -28.83
C SER A 90 2.08 21.47 -27.36
N VAL A 91 1.28 22.50 -27.08
CA VAL A 91 0.81 22.86 -25.74
C VAL A 91 0.08 21.63 -25.24
N THR A 92 0.84 20.67 -24.73
CA THR A 92 0.33 19.43 -24.19
C THR A 92 -0.25 19.85 -22.85
N SER A 93 -1.55 20.11 -22.86
CA SER A 93 -2.42 20.53 -21.76
C SER A 93 -1.76 20.48 -20.38
N MET A 94 -1.68 21.66 -19.76
CA MET A 94 -1.32 21.93 -18.35
C MET A 94 -2.19 21.19 -17.29
N ASN A 95 -3.03 20.25 -17.72
CA ASN A 95 -4.04 19.55 -16.93
C ASN A 95 -3.52 18.16 -16.52
N GLY A 96 -2.31 18.13 -15.95
CA GLY A 96 -1.82 16.96 -15.23
C GLY A 96 -2.43 16.91 -13.83
N HIS A 97 -3.31 15.95 -13.53
CA HIS A 97 -3.79 15.75 -12.16
C HIS A 97 -2.77 14.95 -11.36
N THR A 98 -2.42 15.45 -10.17
CA THR A 98 -1.48 14.73 -9.31
C THR A 98 -2.13 13.44 -8.76
N PRO A 99 -1.37 12.36 -8.53
CA PRO A 99 -1.90 11.14 -7.91
C PRO A 99 -2.64 11.39 -6.59
N LEU A 100 -2.16 12.36 -5.80
CA LEU A 100 -2.76 12.77 -4.54
C LEU A 100 -4.12 13.45 -4.73
N GLU A 101 -4.23 14.32 -5.73
CA GLU A 101 -5.46 15.03 -6.07
C GLU A 101 -6.55 14.05 -6.50
N VAL A 102 -6.23 13.14 -7.44
CA VAL A 102 -7.16 12.08 -7.88
C VAL A 102 -7.59 11.22 -6.70
N LEU A 103 -6.64 10.78 -5.87
CA LEU A 103 -6.95 9.96 -4.70
C LEU A 103 -7.85 10.70 -3.71
N SER A 104 -7.59 11.98 -3.44
CA SER A 104 -8.40 12.78 -2.51
C SER A 104 -9.85 12.94 -2.97
N ILE A 105 -10.08 13.11 -4.28
CA ILE A 105 -11.42 13.20 -4.88
C ILE A 105 -12.15 11.85 -4.73
N VAL A 106 -11.46 10.74 -5.00
CA VAL A 106 -12.04 9.39 -4.82
C VAL A 106 -12.41 9.15 -3.36
N CYS A 107 -11.51 9.48 -2.42
CA CYS A 107 -11.78 9.37 -0.98
C CYS A 107 -12.98 10.21 -0.54
N LEU A 108 -13.07 11.45 -1.02
CA LEU A 108 -14.18 12.35 -0.73
C LEU A 108 -15.50 11.80 -1.29
N ALA A 109 -15.50 11.33 -2.54
CA ALA A 109 -16.68 10.74 -3.16
C ALA A 109 -17.14 9.49 -2.38
N VAL A 110 -16.22 8.59 -2.01
CA VAL A 110 -16.53 7.41 -1.18
C VAL A 110 -17.12 7.83 0.17
N GLY A 111 -16.58 8.89 0.80
CA GLY A 111 -17.12 9.43 2.05
C GLY A 111 -18.56 9.94 1.90
N ILE A 112 -18.85 10.69 0.83
CA ILE A 112 -20.22 11.14 0.53
C ILE A 112 -21.15 9.95 0.32
N PHE A 113 -20.73 8.94 -0.44
CA PHE A 113 -21.51 7.72 -0.65
C PHE A 113 -21.74 6.95 0.66
N GLN A 114 -20.76 6.90 1.56
CA GLN A 114 -20.92 6.27 2.88
C GLN A 114 -21.94 7.01 3.73
N VAL A 115 -21.92 8.35 3.75
CA VAL A 115 -22.91 9.17 4.45
C VAL A 115 -24.30 8.97 3.85
N LEU A 116 -24.42 8.94 2.51
CA LEU A 116 -25.68 8.69 1.82
C LEU A 116 -26.24 7.30 2.17
N MET A 117 -25.40 6.26 2.14
CA MET A 117 -25.79 4.91 2.52
C MET A 117 -26.20 4.81 3.99
N TRP A 118 -25.55 5.58 4.87
CA TRP A 118 -25.93 5.67 6.28
C TRP A 118 -27.31 6.32 6.45
N ILE A 119 -27.60 7.44 5.76
CA ILE A 119 -28.92 8.12 5.78
C ILE A 119 -30.02 7.17 5.29
N LEU A 120 -29.76 6.45 4.20
CA LEU A 120 -30.70 5.48 3.64
C LEU A 120 -30.79 4.17 4.45
N ARG A 121 -30.01 4.03 5.53
CA ARG A 121 -29.93 2.84 6.40
C ARG A 121 -29.61 1.54 5.65
N LEU A 122 -28.79 1.63 4.60
CA LEU A 122 -28.37 0.45 3.81
C LEU A 122 -27.47 -0.53 4.57
N GLY A 123 -27.09 -0.23 5.82
CA GLY A 123 -26.39 -1.17 6.69
C GLY A 123 -27.13 -2.51 6.86
N ALA A 124 -28.47 -2.51 6.81
CA ALA A 124 -29.28 -3.73 6.84
C ALA A 124 -29.13 -4.59 5.57
N VAL A 125 -28.72 -4.02 4.44
CA VAL A 125 -28.45 -4.78 3.21
C VAL A 125 -27.13 -5.55 3.33
N SER A 126 -26.17 -5.03 4.10
CA SER A 126 -24.91 -5.73 4.35
C SER A 126 -25.10 -7.05 5.09
N THR A 127 -26.19 -7.22 5.87
CA THR A 127 -26.50 -8.49 6.54
C THR A 127 -27.11 -9.54 5.60
N LEU A 128 -27.44 -9.16 4.35
CA LEU A 128 -27.91 -10.10 3.31
C LEU A 128 -26.76 -10.74 2.53
N LEU A 129 -25.52 -10.27 2.72
CA LEU A 129 -24.36 -10.88 2.09
C LEU A 129 -24.08 -12.23 2.77
N SER A 130 -24.19 -13.30 1.98
CA SER A 130 -23.97 -14.64 2.48
C SER A 130 -22.50 -14.86 2.88
N GLU A 131 -22.25 -15.65 3.92
CA GLU A 131 -20.88 -16.01 4.33
C GLU A 131 -20.02 -16.57 3.18
N PRO A 132 -20.56 -17.43 2.27
CA PRO A 132 -19.81 -17.90 1.11
C PRO A 132 -19.38 -16.77 0.16
N LEU A 133 -20.21 -15.73 -0.01
CA LEU A 133 -19.88 -14.59 -0.86
C LEU A 133 -18.76 -13.75 -0.26
N VAL A 134 -18.80 -13.49 1.04
CA VAL A 134 -17.73 -12.75 1.74
C VAL A 134 -16.42 -13.55 1.74
N SER A 135 -16.48 -14.86 1.96
CA SER A 135 -15.32 -15.77 1.91
C SER A 135 -14.72 -15.83 0.50
N GLY A 136 -15.55 -15.98 -0.54
CA GLY A 136 -15.14 -15.97 -1.94
C GLY A 136 -14.49 -14.65 -2.35
N PHE A 137 -15.10 -13.52 -1.98
CA PHE A 137 -14.52 -12.19 -2.21
C PHE A 137 -13.17 -12.02 -1.52
N THR A 138 -13.07 -12.41 -0.24
CA THR A 138 -11.82 -12.30 0.54
C THR A 138 -10.70 -13.17 -0.05
N THR A 139 -11.03 -14.38 -0.49
CA THR A 139 -10.08 -15.29 -1.14
C THR A 139 -9.59 -14.70 -2.46
N ALA A 140 -10.49 -14.22 -3.32
CA ALA A 140 -10.14 -13.56 -4.58
C ALA A 140 -9.31 -12.28 -4.36
N ALA A 141 -9.68 -11.48 -3.37
CA ALA A 141 -8.93 -10.30 -2.93
C ALA A 141 -7.49 -10.65 -2.51
N SER A 142 -7.30 -11.73 -1.75
CA SER A 142 -5.96 -12.17 -1.33
C SER A 142 -5.07 -12.56 -2.51
N LEU A 143 -5.61 -13.28 -3.50
CA LEU A 143 -4.90 -13.64 -4.73
C LEU A 143 -4.56 -12.41 -5.58
N HIS A 144 -5.49 -11.44 -5.65
CA HIS A 144 -5.26 -10.17 -6.34
C HIS A 144 -4.13 -9.37 -5.66
N VAL A 145 -4.15 -9.26 -4.33
CA VAL A 145 -3.07 -8.60 -3.57
C VAL A 145 -1.75 -9.32 -3.81
N LEU A 146 -1.69 -10.65 -3.69
CA LEU A 146 -0.49 -11.43 -3.95
C LEU A 146 0.06 -11.14 -5.35
N GLY A 147 -0.77 -11.26 -6.38
CA GLY A 147 -0.35 -11.00 -7.77
C GLY A 147 0.16 -9.59 -8.00
N SER A 148 -0.40 -8.58 -7.30
CA SER A 148 0.06 -7.19 -7.39
C SER A 148 1.42 -6.94 -6.73
N GLN A 149 1.79 -7.75 -5.73
CA GLN A 149 3.06 -7.65 -5.01
C GLN A 149 4.19 -8.43 -5.66
N LEU A 150 3.89 -9.40 -6.54
CA LEU A 150 4.92 -10.22 -7.18
C LEU A 150 5.95 -9.38 -7.94
N LYS A 151 5.53 -8.29 -8.60
CA LYS A 151 6.45 -7.39 -9.32
C LYS A 151 7.56 -6.84 -8.40
N ASP A 152 7.19 -6.46 -7.18
CA ASP A 152 8.10 -5.87 -6.19
C ASP A 152 8.94 -6.96 -5.50
N LEU A 153 8.37 -8.16 -5.30
CA LEU A 153 9.05 -9.35 -4.77
C LEU A 153 10.22 -9.79 -5.67
N PHE A 154 10.00 -9.75 -6.99
CA PHE A 154 10.96 -10.13 -8.02
C PHE A 154 11.87 -8.98 -8.48
N GLY A 155 11.59 -7.75 -8.04
CA GLY A 155 12.40 -6.57 -8.35
C GLY A 155 12.39 -6.15 -9.82
N ILE A 156 11.34 -6.49 -10.57
CA ILE A 156 11.24 -6.21 -12.00
C ILE A 156 10.48 -4.91 -12.29
N LYS A 157 11.00 -4.10 -13.21
CA LYS A 157 10.33 -2.91 -13.72
C LYS A 157 9.44 -3.30 -14.90
N LEU A 158 8.16 -3.51 -14.64
CA LEU A 158 7.21 -3.80 -15.71
C LEU A 158 6.72 -2.51 -16.38
N PRO A 159 6.57 -2.48 -17.72
CA PRO A 159 5.96 -1.37 -18.41
C PRO A 159 4.49 -1.19 -17.97
N LYS A 160 3.92 -0.01 -18.26
CA LYS A 160 2.51 0.27 -17.96
C LYS A 160 1.61 -0.64 -18.82
N LEU A 161 1.21 -1.76 -18.23
CA LEU A 161 0.28 -2.73 -18.81
C LEU A 161 -1.13 -2.13 -19.01
N PRO A 162 -1.87 -2.58 -20.03
CA PRO A 162 -3.26 -2.18 -20.22
C PRO A 162 -4.12 -2.52 -18.99
N SER A 163 -5.14 -1.69 -18.73
CA SER A 163 -5.94 -1.73 -17.48
C SER A 163 -6.68 -3.07 -17.27
N ASN A 164 -7.01 -3.76 -18.36
CA ASN A 164 -7.72 -5.03 -18.34
C ASN A 164 -6.77 -6.18 -18.02
N TYR A 165 -7.15 -7.05 -17.09
CA TYR A 165 -6.39 -8.24 -16.68
C TYR A 165 -4.94 -7.96 -16.19
N LYS A 166 -4.67 -6.76 -15.67
CA LYS A 166 -3.35 -6.33 -15.18
C LYS A 166 -2.62 -7.38 -14.34
N VAL A 167 -3.31 -8.08 -13.44
CA VAL A 167 -2.72 -9.12 -12.57
C VAL A 167 -2.24 -10.33 -13.36
N VAL A 168 -3.08 -10.85 -14.27
CA VAL A 168 -2.75 -12.02 -15.09
C VAL A 168 -1.59 -11.69 -16.03
N LEU A 169 -1.62 -10.49 -16.63
CA LEU A 169 -0.54 -10.00 -17.47
C LEU A 169 0.75 -9.79 -16.69
N THR A 170 0.68 -9.26 -15.47
CA THR A 170 1.83 -9.12 -14.56
C THR A 170 2.48 -10.48 -14.30
N VAL A 171 1.67 -11.50 -13.98
CA VAL A 171 2.15 -12.87 -13.77
C VAL A 171 2.80 -13.43 -15.04
N TYR A 172 2.15 -13.26 -16.20
CA TYR A 172 2.71 -13.69 -17.48
C TYR A 172 4.06 -13.02 -17.80
N GLU A 173 4.17 -11.72 -17.58
CA GLU A 173 5.42 -10.97 -17.80
C GLU A 173 6.54 -11.35 -16.82
N ILE A 174 6.20 -11.70 -15.58
CA ILE A 174 7.16 -12.25 -14.61
C ILE A 174 7.72 -13.57 -15.13
N PHE A 175 6.87 -14.51 -15.55
CA PHE A 175 7.30 -15.80 -16.08
C PHE A 175 8.16 -15.66 -17.33
N LYS A 176 7.82 -14.71 -18.21
CA LYS A 176 8.60 -14.44 -19.42
C LYS A 176 9.99 -13.86 -19.12
N ASN A 177 10.12 -13.04 -18.07
CA ASN A 177 11.37 -12.39 -17.69
C ASN A 177 12.09 -13.04 -16.49
N ILE A 178 11.82 -14.32 -16.20
CA ILE A 178 12.36 -15.03 -15.03
C ILE A 178 13.90 -15.09 -15.00
N MET A 179 14.57 -14.92 -16.15
CA MET A 179 16.03 -14.94 -16.23
C MET A 179 16.67 -13.57 -15.90
N ASN A 180 15.92 -12.48 -16.02
CA ASN A 180 16.40 -11.11 -15.77
C ASN A 180 15.97 -10.59 -14.38
N LEU A 181 15.80 -11.50 -13.43
CA LEU A 181 15.38 -11.16 -12.07
C LEU A 181 16.52 -10.51 -11.29
N ASN A 182 16.15 -9.56 -10.43
CA ASN A 182 17.08 -9.04 -9.45
C ASN A 182 17.23 -10.07 -8.31
N VAL A 183 18.28 -10.89 -8.38
CA VAL A 183 18.56 -11.95 -7.39
C VAL A 183 18.64 -11.40 -5.96
N ALA A 184 19.14 -10.19 -5.78
CA ALA A 184 19.18 -9.55 -4.46
C ALA A 184 17.77 -9.22 -3.94
N ALA A 185 16.87 -8.71 -4.79
CA ALA A 185 15.49 -8.46 -4.40
C ALA A 185 14.75 -9.75 -4.01
N VAL A 186 14.96 -10.83 -4.79
CA VAL A 186 14.35 -12.14 -4.52
C VAL A 186 14.85 -12.75 -3.21
N THR A 187 16.16 -12.70 -2.96
CA THR A 187 16.74 -13.25 -1.71
C THR A 187 16.25 -12.50 -0.48
N ILE A 188 16.21 -11.16 -0.51
CA ILE A 188 15.66 -10.33 0.58
C ILE A 188 14.18 -10.64 0.80
N SER A 189 13.42 -10.75 -0.28
CA SER A 189 12.00 -11.10 -0.25
C SER A 189 11.74 -12.45 0.41
N ILE A 190 12.52 -13.49 0.05
CA ILE A 190 12.43 -14.83 0.65
C ILE A 190 12.80 -14.77 2.13
N ILE A 191 13.93 -14.13 2.48
CA ILE A 191 14.37 -13.99 3.88
C ILE A 191 13.31 -13.27 4.71
N SER A 192 12.76 -12.17 4.21
CA SER A 192 11.70 -11.42 4.90
C SER A 192 10.44 -12.26 5.08
N CYS A 193 10.01 -12.99 4.05
CA CYS A 193 8.83 -13.85 4.12
C CYS A 193 9.01 -14.98 5.15
N VAL A 194 10.19 -15.62 5.16
CA VAL A 194 10.54 -16.68 6.12
C VAL A 194 10.58 -16.13 7.54
N ILE A 195 11.23 -14.98 7.77
CA ILE A 195 11.30 -14.34 9.08
C ILE A 195 9.88 -14.02 9.60
N ILE A 196 9.03 -13.42 8.76
CA ILE A 196 7.66 -13.06 9.17
C ILE A 196 6.83 -14.31 9.46
N THR A 197 6.90 -15.34 8.61
CA THR A 197 6.15 -16.59 8.77
C THR A 197 6.60 -17.36 10.02
N LEU A 198 7.91 -17.55 10.18
CA LEU A 198 8.50 -18.22 11.34
C LEU A 198 8.19 -17.48 12.64
N ASN A 199 8.20 -16.14 12.61
CA ASN A 199 7.81 -15.36 13.78
C ASN A 199 6.31 -15.48 14.09
N ASN A 200 5.45 -15.55 13.08
CA ASN A 200 4.02 -15.72 13.29
C ASN A 200 3.68 -17.10 13.86
N GLU A 201 4.37 -18.15 13.40
CA GLU A 201 4.08 -19.53 13.77
C GLU A 201 4.83 -20.02 15.00
N LEU A 202 6.10 -19.63 15.19
CA LEU A 202 6.92 -20.06 16.34
C LEU A 202 6.98 -19.01 17.44
N LEU A 203 7.24 -17.75 17.08
CA LEU A 203 7.51 -16.70 18.07
C LEU A 203 6.24 -16.28 18.80
N LYS A 204 5.08 -16.14 18.12
CA LYS A 204 3.82 -15.77 18.79
C LYS A 204 3.36 -16.77 19.86
N PRO A 205 3.28 -18.10 19.61
CA PRO A 205 2.87 -19.04 20.65
C PRO A 205 3.91 -19.19 21.75
N TRP A 206 5.20 -19.03 21.45
CA TRP A 206 6.26 -19.10 22.46
C TRP A 206 6.30 -17.84 23.34
N VAL A 207 6.26 -16.65 22.74
CA VAL A 207 6.28 -15.36 23.44
C VAL A 207 4.98 -15.15 24.22
N SER A 208 3.82 -15.61 23.73
CA SER A 208 2.55 -15.57 24.48
C SER A 208 2.64 -16.36 25.80
N LYS A 209 3.44 -17.43 25.85
CA LYS A 209 3.69 -18.22 27.07
C LYS A 209 4.66 -17.55 28.04
N ARG A 210 5.62 -16.74 27.54
CA ARG A 210 6.70 -16.15 28.36
C ARG A 210 6.45 -14.68 28.75
N SER A 211 5.74 -13.91 27.92
CA SER A 211 5.61 -12.45 28.04
C SER A 211 4.17 -11.98 27.81
N ARG A 212 3.71 -11.02 28.64
CA ARG A 212 2.36 -10.44 28.59
C ARG A 212 2.16 -9.37 27.50
N VAL A 213 3.23 -8.99 26.78
CA VAL A 213 3.24 -7.91 25.78
C VAL A 213 3.47 -8.51 24.39
N PRO A 214 2.62 -8.21 23.39
CA PRO A 214 2.84 -8.64 22.01
C PRO A 214 4.07 -7.91 21.44
N VAL A 215 4.99 -8.67 20.86
CA VAL A 215 6.21 -8.11 20.25
C VAL A 215 5.87 -7.59 18.85
N PRO A 216 6.15 -6.32 18.52
CA PRO A 216 5.91 -5.74 17.20
C PRO A 216 6.97 -6.22 16.20
N ILE A 217 6.83 -7.46 15.75
CA ILE A 217 7.79 -8.13 14.86
C ILE A 217 7.95 -7.38 13.52
N GLU A 218 6.87 -6.84 12.97
CA GLU A 218 6.89 -6.08 11.72
C GLU A 218 7.78 -4.84 11.83
N LEU A 219 7.73 -4.14 12.97
CA LEU A 219 8.61 -3.01 13.27
C LEU A 219 10.07 -3.45 13.31
N MET A 220 10.35 -4.54 14.03
CA MET A 220 11.71 -5.08 14.13
C MET A 220 12.27 -5.48 12.76
N ALA A 221 11.47 -6.16 11.94
CA ALA A 221 11.86 -6.56 10.59
C ALA A 221 12.21 -5.35 9.71
N ILE A 222 11.42 -4.27 9.77
CA ILE A 222 11.68 -3.04 9.01
C ILE A 222 12.94 -2.33 9.52
N VAL A 223 13.12 -2.24 10.84
CA VAL A 223 14.32 -1.62 11.43
C VAL A 223 15.58 -2.38 11.04
N ILE A 224 15.57 -3.71 11.18
CA ILE A 224 16.69 -4.57 10.78
C ILE A 224 16.94 -4.46 9.27
N GLY A 225 15.89 -4.54 8.46
CA GLY A 225 16.00 -4.39 6.99
C GLY A 225 16.57 -3.04 6.57
N THR A 226 16.20 -1.96 7.26
CA THR A 226 16.74 -0.61 7.02
C THR A 226 18.22 -0.52 7.40
N LEU A 227 18.62 -1.10 8.53
CA LEU A 227 20.03 -1.14 8.95
C LEU A 227 20.87 -1.94 7.95
N VAL A 228 20.42 -3.13 7.58
CA VAL A 228 21.07 -3.98 6.56
C VAL A 228 21.18 -3.23 5.22
N SER A 229 20.11 -2.56 4.79
CA SER A 229 20.09 -1.74 3.57
C SER A 229 21.14 -0.64 3.59
N ARG A 230 21.30 0.05 4.73
CA ARG A 230 22.26 1.15 4.89
C ARG A 230 23.70 0.66 4.94
N PHE A 231 23.99 -0.43 5.66
CA PHE A 231 25.35 -0.92 5.82
C PHE A 231 25.89 -1.63 4.58
N TRP A 232 25.05 -2.34 3.83
CA TRP A 232 25.48 -3.06 2.63
C TRP A 232 25.36 -2.25 1.33
N GLY A 233 24.80 -1.04 1.36
CA GLY A 233 24.70 -0.20 0.16
C GLY A 233 23.82 -0.81 -0.94
N LEU A 234 22.71 -1.44 -0.56
CA LEU A 234 21.87 -2.25 -1.47
C LEU A 234 21.34 -1.48 -2.70
N LYS A 235 21.16 -0.17 -2.57
CA LYS A 235 20.69 0.69 -3.67
C LYS A 235 21.74 0.83 -4.77
N GLU A 236 22.99 1.04 -4.39
CA GLU A 236 24.09 1.34 -5.31
C GLU A 236 24.62 0.08 -5.98
N GLN A 237 24.69 -1.03 -5.24
CA GLN A 237 25.23 -2.30 -5.75
C GLN A 237 24.19 -3.15 -6.51
N PHE A 238 22.92 -3.13 -6.07
CA PHE A 238 21.89 -4.05 -6.59
C PHE A 238 20.70 -3.35 -7.23
N GLY A 239 20.70 -2.01 -7.34
CA GLY A 239 19.65 -1.26 -8.03
C GLY A 239 18.25 -1.39 -7.42
N ILE A 240 18.17 -1.72 -6.12
CA ILE A 240 16.91 -1.94 -5.42
C ILE A 240 16.19 -0.60 -5.20
N LYS A 241 14.88 -0.56 -5.50
CA LYS A 241 14.04 0.62 -5.30
C LYS A 241 13.83 0.85 -3.80
N LEU A 242 14.38 1.93 -3.28
CA LEU A 242 14.14 2.39 -1.91
C LEU A 242 12.86 3.23 -1.84
N VAL A 243 12.28 3.30 -0.63
CA VAL A 243 11.08 4.07 -0.27
C VAL A 243 11.26 5.59 -0.50
N GLY A 244 12.52 6.06 -0.62
CA GLY A 244 12.86 7.45 -0.89
C GLY A 244 12.94 8.30 0.38
N SER A 245 13.11 9.61 0.21
CA SER A 245 13.09 10.58 1.32
C SER A 245 11.66 10.84 1.76
N ILE A 246 11.36 10.60 3.04
CA ILE A 246 10.09 10.99 3.64
C ILE A 246 10.27 12.42 4.18
N PRO A 247 9.54 13.42 3.67
CA PRO A 247 9.62 14.77 4.22
C PRO A 247 9.16 14.73 5.68
N THR A 248 10.01 15.23 6.57
CA THR A 248 9.66 15.48 7.95
C THR A 248 8.88 16.78 7.97
N GLY A 249 7.56 16.67 8.20
CA GLY A 249 6.69 17.83 8.39
C GLY A 249 7.04 18.63 9.64
#